data_AF-A0A7L3LZH5-F1
#
_entry.id   AF-A0A7L3LZH5-F1
#
_cell.length_a   1.000
_cell.length_b   1.000
_cell.length_c   1.000
_cell.angle_alpha   90.00
_cell.angle_beta   90.00
_cell.angle_gamma   90.00
#
_symmetry.space_group_name_H-M   'P 1'
#
loop_
_entity.id
_entity.type
_entity.pdbx_description
1 polymer ?
#
loop_
_entity_poly.entity_id
_entity_poly.type
_entity_poly.pdbx_seq_one_letter_code
_entity_poly.pdbx_strand_id
1 'polypeptide(L)'
;MARRGGPLGYALLCGQALLLLANLLLLHGASRGLPNNSTEPEEPAPGPPASSSWAYTDPQAPLEFVECEEPVDHGGNATAQQELGHGCVKFGGQAYGEVEHTRVQCRALHGTE
;
A
#
# COMPACT_ATOMS: atom_id res chain seq x y z
N MET A 1 22.66 -9.02 -48.02
CA MET A 1 21.76 -8.12 -48.78
C MET A 1 21.06 -7.19 -47.79
N ALA A 2 21.57 -5.97 -47.65
CA ALA A 2 21.01 -4.96 -46.75
C ALA A 2 19.68 -4.45 -47.34
N ARG A 3 18.56 -4.66 -46.64
CA ARG A 3 17.28 -4.05 -47.02
C ARG A 3 17.41 -2.55 -46.81
N ARG A 4 17.47 -1.81 -47.91
CA ARG A 4 17.48 -0.34 -47.97
C ARG A 4 16.17 0.15 -47.35
N GLY A 5 16.20 0.57 -46.08
CA GLY A 5 15.04 1.13 -45.39
C GLY A 5 14.66 2.45 -46.04
N GLY A 6 13.58 2.46 -46.82
CA GLY A 6 13.01 3.69 -47.38
C GLY A 6 12.39 4.59 -46.30
N PRO A 7 11.89 5.78 -46.66
CA PRO A 7 11.25 6.72 -45.71
C PRO A 7 10.07 6.11 -44.95
N LEU A 8 9.38 5.13 -45.56
CA LEU A 8 8.33 4.34 -44.93
C LEU A 8 8.85 3.46 -43.79
N GLY A 9 10.06 2.90 -43.92
CA GLY A 9 10.69 2.12 -42.85
C GLY A 9 11.04 2.99 -41.64
N TYR A 10 11.55 4.20 -41.88
CA TYR A 10 11.80 5.17 -40.81
C TYR A 10 10.52 5.62 -40.13
N ALA A 11 9.45 5.90 -40.89
CA ALA A 11 8.14 6.25 -40.34
C ALA A 11 7.55 5.12 -39.46
N LEU A 12 7.67 3.86 -39.90
CA LEU A 12 7.21 2.71 -39.10
C LEU A 12 8.06 2.49 -37.84
N LEU A 13 9.38 2.65 -37.92
CA LEU A 13 10.28 2.57 -36.77
C LEU A 13 10.00 3.69 -35.75
N CYS A 14 9.82 4.92 -36.22
CA CYS A 14 9.44 6.05 -35.36
C CYS A 14 8.08 5.83 -34.71
N GLY A 15 7.09 5.31 -35.45
CA GLY A 15 5.78 4.97 -34.89
C GLY A 15 5.87 3.94 -33.77
N GLN A 16 6.63 2.85 -33.97
CA GLN A 16 6.85 1.83 -32.94
C GLN A 16 7.59 2.38 -31.71
N ALA A 17 8.60 3.24 -31.92
CA ALA A 17 9.32 3.88 -30.82
C ALA A 17 8.41 4.79 -29.98
N LEU A 18 7.55 5.60 -30.63
CA LEU A 18 6.59 6.46 -29.94
C LEU A 18 5.56 5.65 -29.15
N LEU A 19 5.02 4.58 -29.74
CA LEU A 19 4.09 3.67 -29.06
C LEU A 19 4.73 2.98 -27.85
N LEU A 20 6.00 2.57 -27.95
CA LEU A 20 6.75 1.99 -26.83
C LEU A 20 6.97 3.02 -25.72
N LEU A 21 7.40 4.23 -26.06
CA LEU A 21 7.62 5.30 -25.08
C LEU A 21 6.32 5.70 -24.35
N ALA A 22 5.19 5.75 -25.06
CA ALA A 22 3.89 6.04 -24.48
C ALA A 22 3.46 4.97 -23.45
N ASN A 23 3.62 3.68 -23.79
CA ASN A 23 3.32 2.58 -22.87
C ASN A 23 4.22 2.59 -21.63
N LEU A 24 5.53 2.85 -21.79
CA LEU A 24 6.46 2.98 -20.67
C LEU A 24 6.10 4.14 -19.73
N LEU A 25 5.67 5.28 -20.29
CA LEU A 25 5.24 6.43 -19.50
C LEU A 25 3.97 6.12 -18.71
N LEU A 26 3.02 5.39 -19.32
CA LEU A 26 1.79 4.94 -18.67
C LEU A 26 2.10 3.97 -17.52
N LEU A 27 3.04 3.03 -17.73
CA LEU A 27 3.45 2.04 -16.74
C LEU A 27 4.17 2.70 -15.55
N HIS A 28 5.08 3.65 -15.81
CA HIS A 28 5.73 4.42 -14.75
C HIS A 28 4.75 5.33 -13.99
N GLY A 29 3.72 5.86 -14.66
CA GLY A 29 2.63 6.58 -14.00
C GLY A 29 1.85 5.68 -13.05
N ALA A 30 1.55 4.45 -13.45
CA ALA A 30 0.91 3.46 -12.59
C ALA A 30 1.81 3.04 -11.40
N SER A 31 3.12 2.88 -11.60
CA SER A 31 4.06 2.55 -10.52
C SER A 31 4.27 3.69 -9.51
N ARG A 32 4.18 4.95 -9.95
CA ARG A 32 4.23 6.13 -9.07
C ARG A 32 2.92 6.40 -8.34
N GLY A 33 1.82 5.76 -8.75
CA GLY A 33 0.51 5.85 -8.12
C GLY A 33 0.31 4.86 -6.96
N LEU A 34 1.27 3.97 -6.69
CA LEU A 34 1.25 3.22 -5.43
C LEU A 34 1.61 4.22 -4.31
N PRO A 35 0.74 4.47 -3.32
CA PRO A 35 1.11 5.31 -2.20
C PRO A 35 2.37 4.71 -1.60
N ASN A 36 3.47 5.49 -1.60
CA ASN A 36 4.55 5.24 -0.67
C ASN A 36 3.89 5.29 0.70
N ASN A 37 3.75 4.12 1.32
CA ASN A 37 3.45 4.02 2.73
C ASN A 37 4.64 4.68 3.44
N SER A 38 4.53 5.98 3.72
CA SER A 38 5.44 6.72 4.57
C SER A 38 5.29 6.18 5.99
N THR A 39 5.89 5.02 6.23
CA THR A 39 6.27 4.63 7.58
C THR A 39 7.63 5.27 7.80
N GLU A 40 7.64 6.50 8.32
CA GLU A 40 8.80 6.96 9.07
C GLU A 40 9.07 5.92 10.17
N PRO A 41 10.31 5.44 10.34
CA PRO A 41 10.67 4.65 11.51
C PRO A 41 10.67 5.60 12.71
N GLU A 42 9.51 5.83 13.32
CA GLU A 42 9.45 6.41 14.65
C GLU A 42 9.98 5.35 15.62
N GLU A 43 11.12 5.68 16.24
CA GLU A 43 11.79 4.86 17.25
C GLU A 43 10.82 4.59 18.42
N PRO A 44 10.41 3.34 18.68
CA PRO A 44 9.48 3.07 19.76
C PRO A 44 10.20 3.24 21.10
N ALA A 45 9.69 4.17 21.91
CA ALA A 45 10.04 4.34 23.31
C ALA A 45 10.02 2.99 24.07
N PRO A 46 10.85 2.81 25.11
CA PRO A 46 11.04 1.52 25.76
C PRO A 46 9.82 1.17 26.63
N GLY A 47 8.81 0.55 26.03
CA GLY A 47 7.74 -0.17 26.71
C GLY A 47 8.19 -1.58 27.13
N PRO A 48 7.60 -2.17 28.19
CA PRO A 48 8.11 -3.37 28.86
C PRO A 48 8.07 -4.60 27.94
N PRO A 49 8.93 -5.62 28.18
CA PRO A 49 9.12 -6.75 27.28
C PRO A 49 7.91 -7.69 27.32
N ALA A 50 6.92 -7.43 26.46
CA ALA A 50 5.99 -8.46 26.04
C ALA A 50 6.76 -9.42 25.13
N SER A 51 7.28 -10.49 25.73
CA SER A 51 7.56 -11.79 25.12
C SER A 51 7.36 -11.85 23.61
N SER A 52 8.47 -11.68 22.91
CA SER A 52 8.66 -11.80 21.47
C SER A 52 8.14 -13.14 20.93
N SER A 53 6.99 -13.13 20.26
CA SER A 53 6.62 -14.24 19.36
C SER A 53 5.55 -13.89 18.30
N TRP A 54 4.95 -12.70 18.30
CA TRP A 54 3.78 -12.41 17.44
C TRP A 54 4.00 -11.29 16.41
N ALA A 55 5.24 -10.83 16.19
CA ALA A 55 5.51 -9.84 15.15
C ALA A 55 5.53 -10.51 13.76
N TYR A 56 4.41 -10.46 13.05
CA TYR A 56 4.28 -10.89 11.66
C TYR A 56 5.11 -9.96 10.78
N THR A 57 6.31 -10.40 10.38
CA THR A 57 7.32 -9.57 9.68
C THR A 57 7.50 -9.99 8.22
N ASP A 58 6.66 -10.88 7.69
CA ASP A 58 6.82 -11.42 6.34
C ASP A 58 5.81 -10.80 5.34
N PRO A 59 6.27 -10.00 4.37
CA PRO A 59 5.41 -9.40 3.35
C PRO A 59 4.84 -10.39 2.31
N GLN A 60 5.33 -11.64 2.27
CA GLN A 60 4.93 -12.66 1.30
C GLN A 60 4.04 -13.76 1.91
N ALA A 61 3.90 -13.77 3.22
CA ALA A 61 3.10 -14.77 3.89
C ALA A 61 1.62 -14.57 3.56
N PRO A 62 0.87 -15.66 3.25
CA PRO A 62 -0.52 -15.55 2.84
C PRO A 62 -1.36 -14.86 3.93
N LEU A 63 -2.12 -13.83 3.54
CA LEU A 63 -3.05 -13.14 4.43
C LEU A 63 -4.14 -14.09 4.99
N GLU A 64 -4.28 -15.28 4.41
CA GLU A 64 -5.17 -16.35 4.85
C GLU A 64 -4.86 -16.87 6.27
N PHE A 65 -3.71 -16.52 6.84
CA PHE A 65 -3.32 -16.87 8.21
C PHE A 65 -3.39 -15.70 9.20
N VAL A 66 -3.99 -14.57 8.82
CA VAL A 66 -4.08 -13.36 9.65
C VAL A 66 -5.53 -12.93 9.80
N GLU A 67 -5.99 -12.81 11.04
CA GLU A 67 -7.30 -12.26 11.39
C GLU A 67 -7.12 -10.89 12.05
N CYS A 68 -7.75 -9.87 11.48
CA CYS A 68 -7.68 -8.50 11.99
C CYS A 68 -8.99 -8.12 12.67
N GLU A 69 -8.88 -7.46 13.82
CA GLU A 69 -10.03 -6.84 14.49
C GLU A 69 -10.54 -5.65 13.66
N GLU A 70 -11.84 -5.37 13.74
CA GLU A 70 -12.44 -4.24 13.04
C GLU A 70 -11.88 -2.90 13.55
N PRO A 71 -11.79 -1.87 12.69
CA PRO A 71 -11.36 -0.54 13.12
C PRO A 71 -12.22 0.01 14.27
N VAL A 72 -11.58 0.49 15.32
CA VAL A 72 -12.28 1.08 16.49
C VAL A 72 -12.95 2.39 16.08
N ASP A 73 -14.25 2.53 16.36
CA ASP A 73 -14.98 3.78 16.18
C ASP A 73 -15.03 4.61 17.45
N HIS A 74 -14.38 5.78 17.41
CA HIS A 74 -14.36 6.74 18.51
C HIS A 74 -15.56 7.70 18.46
N GLY A 75 -16.46 7.59 17.47
CA GLY A 75 -17.76 8.26 17.46
C GLY A 75 -17.67 9.79 17.56
N GLY A 76 -16.67 10.40 16.94
CA GLY A 76 -16.42 11.85 17.02
C GLY A 76 -15.44 12.27 18.13
N ASN A 77 -15.01 11.34 19.00
CA ASN A 77 -14.14 11.66 20.14
C ASN A 77 -12.65 11.59 19.78
N ALA A 78 -12.08 12.73 19.39
CA ALA A 78 -10.66 12.84 19.04
C ALA A 78 -9.70 12.56 20.22
N THR A 79 -10.12 12.79 21.46
CA THR A 79 -9.29 12.52 22.65
C THR A 79 -9.12 11.02 22.85
N ALA A 80 -10.21 10.26 22.74
CA ALA A 80 -10.16 8.80 22.86
C ALA A 80 -9.25 8.16 21.78
N GLN A 81 -9.29 8.69 20.54
CA GLN A 81 -8.37 8.27 19.48
C GLN A 81 -6.90 8.54 19.84
N GLN A 82 -6.59 9.73 20.38
CA GLN A 82 -5.21 10.08 20.75
C GLN A 82 -4.68 9.22 21.90
N GLU A 83 -5.52 8.90 22.88
CA GLU A 83 -5.14 8.04 24.00
C GLU A 83 -4.91 6.58 23.57
N LEU A 84 -5.74 6.06 22.66
CA LEU A 84 -5.62 4.68 22.16
C LEU A 84 -4.56 4.54 21.06
N GLY A 85 -4.23 5.63 20.36
CA GLY A 85 -3.25 5.68 19.26
C GLY A 85 -3.70 5.02 17.96
N HIS A 86 -4.93 4.48 17.90
CA HIS A 86 -5.53 3.84 16.73
C HIS A 86 -7.07 3.92 16.80
N GLY A 87 -7.76 3.54 15.72
CA GLY A 87 -9.18 3.78 15.52
C GLY A 87 -9.46 5.06 14.72
N CYS A 88 -10.71 5.24 14.30
CA CYS A 88 -11.17 6.38 13.53
C CYS A 88 -12.13 7.26 14.34
N VAL A 89 -12.09 8.57 14.12
CA VAL A 89 -13.01 9.56 14.73
C VAL A 89 -14.29 9.68 13.91
N LYS A 90 -14.22 9.40 12.60
CA LYS A 90 -15.33 9.47 11.66
C LYS A 90 -15.21 8.32 10.64
N PHE A 91 -16.29 7.58 10.46
CA PHE A 91 -16.41 6.59 9.39
C PHE A 91 -17.07 7.18 8.14
N GLY A 92 -16.52 6.81 6.98
CA GLY A 92 -17.11 7.11 5.67
C GLY A 92 -16.80 8.50 5.10
N GLY A 93 -17.25 8.70 3.88
CA GLY A 93 -16.98 9.88 3.04
C GLY A 93 -17.46 9.62 1.62
N GLN A 94 -17.71 10.67 0.83
CA GLN A 94 -18.15 10.52 -0.57
C GLN A 94 -16.96 10.22 -1.51
N ALA A 95 -15.76 10.65 -1.12
CA ALA A 95 -14.53 10.47 -1.86
C ALA A 95 -13.50 9.71 -1.01
N TYR A 96 -12.65 8.92 -1.65
CA TYR A 96 -11.62 8.12 -0.98
C TYR A 96 -10.74 8.94 -0.04
N GLY A 97 -10.35 10.16 -0.45
CA GLY A 97 -9.50 11.04 0.38
C GLY A 97 -10.20 11.67 1.59
N GLU A 98 -11.53 11.56 1.69
CA GLU A 98 -12.28 12.01 2.86
C GLU A 98 -12.50 10.90 3.90
N VAL A 99 -12.17 9.65 3.55
CA VAL A 99 -12.26 8.50 4.44
C VAL A 99 -11.01 8.47 5.31
N GLU A 100 -11.21 8.36 6.62
CA GLU A 100 -10.11 8.20 7.55
C GLU A 100 -9.59 6.76 7.53
N HIS A 101 -8.26 6.61 7.60
CA HIS A 101 -7.61 5.30 7.66
C HIS A 101 -6.87 5.15 8.98
N THR A 102 -7.02 3.98 9.59
CA THR A 102 -6.41 3.66 10.87
C THR A 102 -5.78 2.27 10.85
N ARG A 103 -4.87 2.03 11.80
CA ARG A 103 -4.24 0.72 11.98
C ARG A 103 -5.18 -0.20 12.76
N VAL A 104 -5.21 -1.47 12.40
CA VAL A 104 -5.97 -2.52 13.09
C VAL A 104 -5.02 -3.50 13.78
N GLN A 105 -5.50 -4.10 14.85
CA GLN A 105 -4.77 -5.16 15.54
C GLN A 105 -5.06 -6.48 14.85
N CYS A 106 -4.01 -7.12 14.33
CA CYS A 106 -4.11 -8.40 13.66
C CYS A 106 -3.39 -9.48 14.44
N ARG A 107 -3.96 -10.68 14.43
CA ARG A 107 -3.41 -11.86 15.08
C ARG A 107 -3.26 -12.96 14.05
N ALA A 108 -2.18 -13.73 14.16
CA ALA A 108 -2.03 -14.93 13.35
C ALA A 108 -3.07 -15.96 13.79
N LEU A 109 -3.80 -16.52 12.83
CA LEU A 109 -4.72 -17.64 13.06
C LEU A 109 -3.89 -18.84 13.52
N HIS A 110 -4.27 -19.41 14.66
CA HIS A 110 -3.61 -20.58 15.22
C HIS A 110 -4.29 -21.87 14.70
N GLY A 111 -3.78 -22.42 13.59
CA GLY A 111 -4.13 -23.75 13.07
C GLY A 111 -3.55 -23.96 11.66
N THR A 112 -2.83 -25.03 11.34
CA THR A 112 -2.90 -26.43 11.83
C THR A 112 -1.54 -27.14 11.81
N GLU A 113 -1.42 -28.13 12.72
CA GLU A 113 -0.51 -29.28 12.65
C GLU A 113 -0.69 -30.08 11.35
#